data_AF-A0A957X858-F1
#
_entry.id   AF-A0A957X858-F1
#
_cell.length_a   1.000
_cell.length_b   1.000
_cell.length_c   1.000
_cell.angle_alpha   90.00
_cell.angle_beta   90.00
_cell.angle_gamma   90.00
#
_symmetry.space_group_name_H-M   'P 1'
#
loop_
_entity.id
_entity.type
_entity.pdbx_description
1 polymer ?
#
loop_
_entity_poly.entity_id
_entity_poly.type
_entity_poly.pdbx_seq_one_letter_code
_entity_poly.pdbx_strand_id
1 'polypeptide(L)'
;GSTWLSKCNAEIEETWLHHLQRMFPDFDRASIREFRIHRERFVEPLHGLNETDKIPALATPIQGLHLVTTAQIYPALTNGESVSRHAEMAAQQIVRLYESTQGLTLPADKSMRAEPATLPL
;
A
#
# COMPACT_ATOMS: atom_id res chain seq x y z
N GLY A 1 5.70 12.79 19.56
CA GLY A 1 6.17 11.86 18.51
C GLY A 1 7.64 11.56 18.73
N SER A 2 8.16 10.49 18.12
CA SER A 2 9.59 10.18 18.19
C SER A 2 10.47 11.29 17.58
N THR A 3 11.66 11.53 18.13
CA THR A 3 12.65 12.47 17.60
C THR A 3 13.51 11.87 16.47
N TRP A 4 13.35 10.58 16.15
CA TRP A 4 14.17 9.88 15.14
C TRP A 4 14.05 10.49 13.74
N LEU A 5 12.87 11.00 13.37
CA LEU A 5 12.66 11.61 12.05
C LEU A 5 13.48 12.88 11.83
N SER A 6 13.83 13.62 12.90
CA SER A 6 14.57 14.88 12.83
C SER A 6 16.08 14.73 13.06
N LYS A 7 16.55 13.54 13.46
CA LYS A 7 17.98 13.29 13.70
C LYS A 7 18.75 13.20 12.39
N CYS A 8 20.03 13.62 12.42
CA CYS A 8 20.88 13.48 11.25
C CYS A 8 21.26 12.00 11.02
N ASN A 9 21.73 11.65 9.82
CA ASN A 9 22.07 10.27 9.49
C ASN A 9 23.16 9.69 10.40
N ALA A 10 24.21 10.46 10.68
CA ALA A 10 25.33 10.01 11.50
C ALA A 10 24.91 9.67 12.95
N GLU A 11 23.99 10.45 13.53
CA GLU A 11 23.45 10.15 14.87
C GLU A 11 22.64 8.85 14.89
N ILE A 12 21.82 8.62 13.86
CA ILE A 12 21.01 7.40 13.73
C ILE A 12 21.92 6.19 13.54
N GLU A 13 22.91 6.32 12.67
CA GLU A 13 23.91 5.27 12.40
C GLU A 13 24.66 4.89 13.67
N GLU A 14 25.27 5.85 14.36
CA GLU A 14 26.02 5.56 15.59
C GLU A 14 25.13 4.93 16.66
N THR A 15 23.91 5.44 16.85
CA THR A 15 23.00 4.87 17.85
C THR A 15 22.62 3.44 17.50
N TRP A 16 22.32 3.17 16.23
CA TRP A 16 21.98 1.83 15.78
C TRP A 16 23.17 0.87 15.94
N LEU A 17 24.37 1.27 15.55
CA LEU A 17 25.59 0.47 15.68
C LEU A 17 25.95 0.17 17.13
N HIS A 18 25.82 1.18 18.01
CA HIS A 18 26.01 0.99 19.45
C HIS A 18 25.09 -0.10 19.99
N HIS A 19 23.80 -0.06 19.65
CA HIS A 19 22.85 -1.07 20.10
C HIS A 19 23.06 -2.44 19.43
N LEU A 20 23.46 -2.47 18.16
CA LEU A 20 23.78 -3.72 17.47
C LEU A 20 24.96 -4.43 18.15
N GLN A 21 26.05 -3.72 18.45
CA GLN A 21 27.21 -4.29 19.15
C GLN A 21 26.89 -4.74 20.57
N ARG A 22 25.92 -4.12 21.25
CA ARG A 22 25.43 -4.60 22.54
C ARG A 22 24.70 -5.94 22.45
N MET A 23 23.98 -6.20 21.35
CA MET A 23 23.32 -7.47 21.10
C MET A 23 24.28 -8.53 20.56
N PHE A 24 25.28 -8.10 19.78
CA PHE A 24 26.27 -8.94 19.11
C PHE A 24 27.67 -8.37 19.36
N PRO A 25 28.33 -8.71 20.50
CA PRO A 25 29.62 -8.13 20.89
C PRO A 25 30.74 -8.35 19.86
N ASP A 26 30.69 -9.47 19.13
CA ASP A 26 31.68 -9.82 18.10
C ASP A 26 31.38 -9.16 16.74
N PHE A 27 30.34 -8.32 16.65
CA PHE A 27 30.02 -7.60 15.43
C PHE A 27 31.11 -6.57 15.09
N ASP A 28 31.81 -6.83 13.99
CA ASP A 28 32.80 -5.91 13.42
C ASP A 28 32.13 -4.88 12.52
N ARG A 29 32.21 -3.60 12.90
CA ARG A 29 31.68 -2.47 12.10
C ARG A 29 32.36 -2.38 10.74
N ALA A 30 33.62 -2.83 10.60
CA ALA A 30 34.32 -2.83 9.31
C ALA A 30 33.71 -3.81 8.29
N SER A 31 32.85 -4.73 8.73
CA SER A 31 32.10 -5.63 7.82
C SER A 31 30.96 -4.93 7.05
N ILE A 32 30.59 -3.70 7.45
CA ILE A 32 29.52 -2.94 6.81
C ILE A 32 29.98 -2.42 5.45
N ARG A 33 29.30 -2.82 4.38
CA ARG A 33 29.52 -2.28 3.03
C ARG A 33 28.77 -0.97 2.79
N GLU A 34 27.55 -0.86 3.33
CA GLU A 34 26.69 0.28 3.08
C GLU A 34 25.68 0.45 4.23
N PHE A 35 25.37 1.70 4.57
CA PHE A 35 24.35 2.07 5.52
C PHE A 35 23.31 2.98 4.86
N ARG A 36 22.05 2.54 4.78
CA ARG A 36 20.95 3.31 4.16
C ARG A 36 19.90 3.65 5.19
N ILE A 37 19.57 4.93 5.29
CA ILE A 37 18.55 5.43 6.22
C ILE A 37 17.40 6.01 5.42
N HIS A 38 16.26 5.35 5.51
CA HIS A 38 15.00 5.81 4.93
C HIS A 38 14.12 6.39 6.04
N ARG A 39 13.44 7.50 5.74
CA ARG A 39 12.50 8.15 6.66
C ARG A 39 11.16 8.24 5.96
N GLU A 40 10.17 7.58 6.52
CA GLU A 40 8.81 7.61 6.01
C GLU A 40 7.87 8.04 7.14
N ARG A 41 7.00 9.02 6.85
CA ARG A 41 6.03 9.52 7.84
C ARG A 41 4.80 8.63 7.89
N PHE A 42 4.48 7.96 6.79
CA PHE A 42 3.28 7.13 6.64
C PHE A 42 3.67 5.74 6.15
N VAL A 43 4.08 4.87 7.09
CA VAL A 43 4.54 3.50 6.77
C VAL A 43 3.36 2.53 6.74
N GLU A 44 2.57 2.53 7.80
CA GLU A 44 1.40 1.66 7.93
C GLU A 44 0.19 2.47 8.39
N PRO A 45 -1.02 2.09 7.93
CA PRO A 45 -2.25 2.64 8.48
C PRO A 45 -2.38 2.23 9.94
N LEU A 46 -2.54 3.23 10.82
CA LEU A 46 -2.81 2.99 12.24
C LEU A 46 -4.31 3.06 12.46
N HIS A 47 -4.86 1.97 13.02
CA HIS A 47 -6.25 1.90 13.43
C HIS A 47 -6.34 2.12 14.94
N GLY A 48 -6.98 3.20 15.36
CA GLY A 48 -7.24 3.42 16.78
C GLY A 48 -8.23 2.41 17.35
N LEU A 49 -8.31 2.37 18.68
CA LEU A 49 -9.31 1.56 19.37
C LEU A 49 -10.72 2.05 18.99
N ASN A 50 -11.59 1.11 18.62
CA ASN A 50 -12.97 1.35 18.20
C ASN A 50 -13.11 2.24 16.93
N GLU A 51 -12.08 2.32 16.07
CA GLU A 51 -12.11 3.09 14.82
C GLU A 51 -12.33 2.23 13.57
N THR A 52 -12.93 1.05 13.71
CA THR A 52 -13.21 0.16 12.57
C THR A 52 -14.19 0.77 11.57
N ASP A 53 -15.03 1.69 12.01
CA ASP A 53 -15.93 2.50 11.18
C ASP A 53 -15.18 3.46 10.24
N LYS A 54 -13.91 3.79 10.55
CA LYS A 54 -13.05 4.63 9.71
C LYS A 54 -12.33 3.87 8.60
N ILE A 55 -12.46 2.55 8.55
CA ILE A 55 -11.87 1.74 7.47
C ILE A 55 -12.58 2.11 6.15
N PRO A 56 -11.84 2.57 5.13
CA PRO A 56 -12.47 3.07 3.92
C PRO A 56 -13.13 1.95 3.11
N ALA A 57 -14.35 2.20 2.63
CA ALA A 57 -15.04 1.24 1.78
C ALA A 57 -14.34 1.07 0.41
N LEU A 58 -14.58 -0.07 -0.24
CA LEU A 58 -14.15 -0.32 -1.62
C LEU A 58 -14.85 0.62 -2.62
N ALA A 59 -16.14 0.89 -2.39
CA ALA A 59 -16.92 1.79 -3.22
C ALA A 59 -16.61 3.25 -2.90
N THR A 60 -16.40 4.06 -3.94
CA THR A 60 -16.30 5.52 -3.79
C THR A 60 -17.58 6.19 -4.25
N PRO A 61 -17.80 7.48 -3.93
CA PRO A 61 -18.93 8.24 -4.47
C PRO A 61 -18.92 8.40 -6.01
N ILE A 62 -17.80 8.10 -6.67
CA ILE A 62 -17.65 8.22 -8.12
C ILE A 62 -17.92 6.84 -8.75
N GLN A 63 -18.94 6.78 -9.61
CA GLN A 63 -19.30 5.55 -10.31
C GLN A 63 -18.14 5.03 -11.15
N GLY A 64 -17.85 3.73 -11.04
CA GLY A 64 -16.76 3.07 -11.75
C GLY A 64 -15.37 3.31 -11.15
N LEU A 65 -15.25 4.10 -10.07
CA LEU A 65 -14.01 4.29 -9.33
C LEU A 65 -14.07 3.55 -7.99
N HIS A 66 -13.10 2.67 -7.76
CA HIS A 66 -12.98 1.87 -6.55
C HIS A 66 -11.67 2.18 -5.82
N LEU A 67 -11.72 2.20 -4.47
CA LEU A 67 -10.55 2.40 -3.63
C LEU A 67 -10.04 1.07 -3.11
N VAL A 68 -8.80 0.73 -3.46
CA VAL A 68 -8.08 -0.45 -2.96
C VAL A 68 -6.78 0.01 -2.32
N THR A 69 -6.66 -0.13 -1.00
CA THR A 69 -5.51 0.37 -0.22
C THR A 69 -5.24 -0.50 1.00
N THR A 70 -4.03 -0.44 1.55
CA THR A 70 -3.63 -1.19 2.75
C THR A 70 -4.40 -0.77 4.00
N ALA A 71 -4.98 0.44 4.04
CA ALA A 71 -5.86 0.88 5.13
C ALA A 71 -7.16 0.06 5.26
N GLN A 72 -7.44 -0.81 4.29
CA GLN A 72 -8.58 -1.74 4.32
C GLN A 72 -8.20 -3.12 4.88
N ILE A 73 -6.91 -3.38 5.05
CA ILE A 73 -6.38 -4.63 5.56
C ILE A 73 -6.36 -4.54 7.08
N TYR A 74 -7.43 -5.01 7.71
CA TYR A 74 -7.57 -5.08 9.16
C TYR A 74 -8.44 -6.29 9.52
N PRO A 75 -8.14 -7.04 10.60
CA PRO A 75 -7.04 -6.87 11.57
C PRO A 75 -5.71 -7.52 11.15
N ALA A 76 -5.58 -7.94 9.88
CA ALA A 76 -4.36 -8.58 9.37
C ALA A 76 -3.20 -7.57 9.20
N LEU A 77 -1.96 -8.07 9.23
CA LEU A 77 -0.77 -7.27 8.93
C LEU A 77 -0.71 -6.91 7.44
N THR A 78 -0.21 -5.71 7.12
CA THR A 78 -0.03 -5.17 5.77
C THR A 78 1.21 -5.74 5.05
N ASN A 79 1.39 -7.06 5.14
CA ASN A 79 2.46 -7.77 4.44
C ASN A 79 2.09 -8.09 2.97
N GLY A 80 3.06 -8.55 2.18
CA GLY A 80 2.85 -8.84 0.76
C GLY A 80 1.76 -9.89 0.48
N GLU A 81 1.60 -10.88 1.36
CA GLU A 81 0.54 -11.88 1.24
C GLU A 81 -0.85 -11.25 1.42
N SER A 82 -1.04 -10.49 2.50
CA SER A 82 -2.31 -9.80 2.79
C SER A 82 -2.67 -8.80 1.69
N VAL A 83 -1.69 -8.07 1.16
CA VAL A 83 -1.90 -7.12 0.05
C VAL A 83 -2.36 -7.85 -1.20
N SER A 84 -1.70 -8.95 -1.56
CA SER A 84 -2.06 -9.74 -2.75
C SER A 84 -3.47 -10.34 -2.61
N ARG A 85 -3.77 -10.90 -1.43
CA ARG A 85 -5.10 -11.42 -1.12
C ARG A 85 -6.19 -10.34 -1.19
N HIS A 86 -5.92 -9.17 -0.61
CA HIS A 86 -6.86 -8.04 -0.61
C HIS A 86 -7.14 -7.54 -2.03
N ALA A 87 -6.09 -7.42 -2.85
CA ALA A 87 -6.23 -7.04 -4.26
C ALA A 87 -7.09 -8.04 -5.05
N GLU A 88 -6.86 -9.35 -4.87
CA GLU A 88 -7.66 -10.41 -5.51
C GLU A 88 -9.13 -10.35 -5.07
N MET A 89 -9.38 -10.22 -3.76
CA MET A 89 -10.73 -10.08 -3.22
C MET A 89 -11.46 -8.86 -3.78
N ALA A 90 -10.77 -7.70 -3.81
CA ALA A 90 -11.32 -6.47 -4.37
C ALA A 90 -11.64 -6.61 -5.86
N ALA A 91 -10.74 -7.20 -6.66
CA ALA A 91 -10.96 -7.44 -8.08
C ALA A 91 -12.21 -8.31 -8.31
N GLN A 92 -12.34 -9.42 -7.58
CA GLN A 92 -13.53 -10.28 -7.67
C GLN A 92 -14.83 -9.56 -7.28
N GLN A 93 -14.78 -8.70 -6.26
CA GLN A 93 -15.94 -7.88 -5.88
C GLN A 93 -16.31 -6.89 -6.99
N ILE A 94 -15.34 -6.22 -7.60
CA ILE A 94 -15.57 -5.26 -8.69
C ILE A 94 -16.17 -5.97 -9.91
N VAL A 95 -15.65 -7.14 -10.29
CA VAL A 95 -16.20 -7.94 -11.40
C VAL A 95 -17.66 -8.31 -11.14
N ARG A 96 -17.98 -8.83 -9.95
CA ARG A 96 -19.36 -9.17 -9.57
C ARG A 96 -20.29 -7.96 -9.62
N LEU A 97 -19.84 -6.80 -9.15
CA LEU A 97 -20.62 -5.56 -9.21
C LEU A 97 -20.90 -5.15 -10.66
N TYR A 98 -19.91 -5.24 -11.53
CA TYR A 98 -20.08 -4.94 -12.94
C TYR A 98 -21.07 -5.89 -13.62
N GLU A 99 -20.92 -7.20 -13.40
CA GLU A 99 -21.84 -8.22 -13.94
C GLU A 99 -23.28 -8.03 -13.45
N SER A 100 -23.47 -7.72 -12.17
CA SER A 100 -24.80 -7.45 -11.61
C SER A 100 -25.45 -6.19 -12.20
N THR A 101 -24.63 -5.20 -12.59
CA THR A 101 -25.08 -3.94 -13.21
C THR A 101 -25.39 -4.14 -14.70
N GLN A 102 -24.61 -4.98 -15.40
CA GLN A 102 -24.87 -5.39 -16.79
C GLN A 102 -26.14 -6.27 -16.92
N GLY A 103 -26.50 -7.02 -15.88
CA GLY A 103 -27.81 -7.69 -15.77
C GLY A 103 -29.01 -6.74 -15.68
N LEU A 104 -28.78 -5.45 -15.44
CA LEU A 104 -29.75 -4.35 -15.44
C LEU A 104 -29.61 -3.45 -16.70
N THR A 105 -29.12 -4.02 -17.81
CA THR A 105 -28.99 -3.49 -19.19
C THR A 105 -29.16 -1.97 -19.40
N LEU A 106 -28.07 -1.25 -19.67
CA LEU A 106 -28.12 -0.15 -20.64
C LEU A 106 -28.15 -0.78 -22.04
N PRO A 107 -29.05 -0.38 -22.95
CA PRO A 107 -29.10 -0.94 -24.30
C PRO A 107 -27.73 -0.78 -24.97
N ALA A 108 -27.27 -1.86 -25.60
CA ALA A 108 -25.99 -1.90 -26.29
C ALA A 108 -25.88 -0.78 -27.34
N ASP A 109 -25.09 0.25 -27.05
CA ASP A 109 -24.60 1.11 -28.10
C ASP A 109 -23.42 0.40 -28.79
N LYS A 110 -23.69 -0.16 -29.97
CA LYS A 110 -22.70 -0.79 -30.84
C LYS A 110 -21.87 0.22 -31.63
N SER A 111 -21.82 1.50 -31.25
CA SER A 111 -21.12 2.54 -32.02
C SER A 111 -19.86 3.11 -31.36
N MET A 112 -18.91 2.27 -30.98
CA MET A 112 -17.51 2.74 -30.86
C MET A 112 -16.52 1.60 -31.11
N ARG A 113 -16.36 1.25 -32.39
CA ARG A 113 -15.11 0.63 -32.85
C ARG A 113 -14.04 1.72 -32.82
N ALA A 114 -13.04 1.58 -31.96
CA ALA A 114 -11.84 2.39 -32.05
C ALA A 114 -11.05 1.94 -33.30
N GLU A 115 -10.92 2.83 -34.28
CA GLU A 115 -9.95 2.69 -35.37
C GLU A 115 -8.52 2.70 -34.78
N PRO A 116 -7.59 1.87 -35.27
CA PRO A 116 -6.22 1.87 -34.78
C PRO A 116 -5.51 3.16 -35.21
N ALA A 117 -5.01 3.91 -34.23
CA ALA A 117 -4.23 5.13 -34.48
C ALA A 117 -2.91 4.80 -35.19
N THR A 118 -2.78 5.17 -36.45
CA THR A 118 -1.49 5.26 -37.15
C THR A 118 -0.70 6.47 -36.64
N LEU A 119 0.44 6.21 -36.02
CA LEU A 119 1.47 7.21 -35.71
C LEU A 119 2.30 7.49 -36.98
N PRO A 120 2.53 8.76 -37.38
CA PRO A 120 3.51 9.07 -38.41
C PRO A 120 4.95 8.95 -37.85
N LEU A 121 5.86 8.53 -38.73
CA LEU A 121 7.30 8.33 -38.50
C LEU A 121 8.05 9.59 -38.07
#